data_AF-A0A8J4TZ32-F1
#
_entry.id   AF-A0A8J4TZ32-F1
#
_cell.length_a   1.000
_cell.length_b   1.000
_cell.length_c   1.000
_cell.angle_alpha   90.00
_cell.angle_beta   90.00
_cell.angle_gamma   90.00
#
_symmetry.space_group_name_H-M   'P 1'
#
loop_
_entity.id
_entity.type
_entity.pdbx_description
1 polymer ?
#
loop_
_entity_poly.entity_id
_entity_poly.type
_entity_poly.pdbx_seq_one_letter_code
_entity_poly.pdbx_strand_id
1 'polypeptide(L)'
;MENKVDRAANGKNVSLPISRVKLIMKSSPDVSCINQDALFLTAKATELFVQHLALTSYNNGSGKQNGTLAYSDLANTAEESEVFQFLT
;
A
#
# COMPACT_ATOMS: atom_id res chain seq x y z
N MET A 1 21.97 -26.87 10.91
CA MET A 1 21.78 -25.77 9.95
C MET A 1 20.76 -24.82 10.58
N GLU A 2 21.23 -23.84 11.33
CA GLU A 2 20.37 -22.84 11.99
C GLU A 2 19.93 -21.81 10.95
N ASN A 3 18.61 -21.71 10.76
CA ASN A 3 17.99 -20.66 9.96
C ASN A 3 18.12 -19.34 10.71
N LYS A 4 19.10 -18.55 10.32
CA LYS A 4 19.25 -17.16 10.74
C LYS A 4 18.14 -16.36 10.05
N VAL A 5 17.08 -16.06 10.80
CA VAL A 5 16.08 -15.07 10.39
C VAL A 5 16.81 -13.74 10.27
N ASP A 6 17.06 -13.32 9.04
CA ASP A 6 17.71 -12.04 8.76
C ASP A 6 16.84 -10.91 9.31
N ARG A 7 17.31 -10.33 10.42
CA ARG A 7 16.79 -9.08 10.97
C ARG A 7 16.93 -8.00 9.90
N ALA A 8 15.82 -7.58 9.32
CA ALA A 8 15.76 -6.35 8.53
C ALA A 8 15.92 -5.14 9.46
N ALA A 9 17.16 -4.84 9.82
CA ALA A 9 17.54 -3.60 10.44
C ALA A 9 17.66 -2.52 9.36
N ASN A 10 16.63 -1.69 9.15
CA ASN A 10 16.85 -0.26 8.89
C ASN A 10 15.57 0.57 9.13
N GLY A 11 15.35 1.00 10.38
CA GLY A 11 14.21 1.80 10.81
C GLY A 11 14.23 3.28 10.35
N LYS A 12 14.59 3.58 9.10
CA LYS A 12 14.63 4.97 8.58
C LYS A 12 14.17 5.18 7.14
N ASN A 13 13.90 4.14 6.35
CA ASN A 13 13.62 4.33 4.92
C ASN A 13 12.20 3.88 4.55
N VAL A 14 11.39 4.83 4.09
CA VAL A 14 10.27 4.54 3.17
C VAL A 14 10.84 4.10 1.83
N SER A 15 10.20 3.13 1.19
CA SER A 15 10.48 2.69 -0.19
C SER A 15 9.86 3.66 -1.20
N LEU A 16 8.79 4.37 -0.82
CA LEU A 16 8.16 5.35 -1.70
C LEU A 16 8.92 6.68 -1.72
N PRO A 17 9.03 7.34 -2.90
CA PRO A 17 9.67 8.65 -3.00
C PRO A 17 8.85 9.72 -2.26
N ILE A 18 9.39 10.21 -1.14
CA ILE A 18 8.74 11.22 -0.27
C ILE A 18 8.27 12.45 -1.04
N SER A 19 9.04 12.92 -2.03
CA SER A 19 8.66 14.07 -2.86
C SER A 19 7.37 13.85 -3.65
N ARG A 20 7.12 12.63 -4.14
CA ARG A 20 5.89 12.29 -4.85
C ARG A 20 4.71 12.14 -3.91
N VAL A 21 4.92 11.52 -2.74
CA VAL A 21 3.87 11.45 -1.70
C VAL A 21 3.44 12.85 -1.30
N LYS A 22 4.40 13.75 -1.05
CA LYS A 22 4.13 15.16 -0.73
C LYS A 22 3.37 15.88 -1.85
N LEU A 23 3.75 15.65 -3.10
CA LEU A 23 3.09 16.26 -4.25
C LEU A 23 1.62 15.84 -4.36
N ILE A 24 1.33 14.54 -4.16
CA ILE A 24 -0.04 14.02 -4.19
C ILE A 24 -0.86 14.56 -3.01
N MET A 25 -0.30 14.56 -1.79
CA MET A 25 -0.98 15.17 -0.64
C MET A 25 -1.29 16.66 -0.88
N LYS A 26 -0.41 17.37 -1.61
CA LYS A 26 -0.57 18.77 -1.99
C LYS A 26 -1.54 19.03 -3.15
N SER A 27 -1.99 18.02 -3.87
CA SER A 27 -2.99 18.21 -4.92
C SER A 27 -4.39 18.43 -4.36
N SER A 28 -4.61 18.15 -3.08
CA SER A 28 -5.86 18.51 -2.40
C SER A 28 -5.92 20.02 -2.17
N PRO A 29 -7.01 20.71 -2.57
CA PRO A 29 -7.13 22.17 -2.49
C PRO A 29 -7.03 22.70 -1.05
N ASP A 30 -7.37 21.88 -0.06
CA ASP A 30 -7.41 22.27 1.35
C ASP A 30 -6.06 22.09 2.09
N VAL A 31 -5.01 21.59 1.41
CA VAL A 31 -3.74 21.23 2.04
C VAL A 31 -2.67 22.33 1.85
N SER A 32 -2.62 23.28 2.79
CA SER A 32 -1.68 24.42 2.75
C SER A 32 -0.29 24.12 3.31
N CYS A 33 -0.14 23.21 4.26
CA CYS A 33 1.15 22.73 4.77
C CYS A 33 1.05 21.25 5.17
N ILE A 34 2.20 20.56 5.23
CA ILE A 34 2.26 19.13 5.60
C ILE A 34 3.42 18.96 6.57
N ASN A 35 3.12 18.40 7.75
CA ASN A 35 4.12 18.03 8.75
C ASN A 35 4.96 16.84 8.24
N GLN A 36 6.26 16.83 8.55
CA GLN A 36 7.18 15.77 8.14
C GLN A 36 6.78 14.38 8.69
N ASP A 37 6.24 14.31 9.90
CA ASP A 37 5.80 13.03 10.50
C ASP A 37 4.55 12.49 9.81
N ALA A 38 3.61 13.38 9.47
CA ALA A 38 2.43 13.02 8.68
C ALA A 38 2.84 12.51 7.28
N LEU A 39 3.79 13.19 6.64
CA LEU A 39 4.32 12.78 5.34
C LEU A 39 5.01 11.39 5.40
N PHE A 40 5.80 11.14 6.44
CA PHE A 40 6.43 9.83 6.66
C PHE A 40 5.39 8.74 6.94
N LEU A 41 4.40 9.02 7.80
CA LEU A 41 3.33 8.08 8.13
C LEU A 41 2.50 7.74 6.90
N THR A 42 2.11 8.72 6.09
CA THR A 42 1.39 8.50 4.85
C THR A 42 2.18 7.62 3.90
N ALA A 43 3.49 7.88 3.71
CA ALA A 43 4.33 7.04 2.86
C ALA A 43 4.38 5.58 3.35
N LYS A 44 4.52 5.35 4.66
CA LYS A 44 4.47 3.99 5.23
C LYS A 44 3.09 3.34 5.14
N ALA A 45 2.03 4.09 5.36
CA ALA A 45 0.66 3.59 5.21
C ALA A 45 0.39 3.19 3.75
N THR A 46 0.86 3.97 2.77
CA THR A 46 0.71 3.62 1.34
C THR A 46 1.47 2.33 0.98
N GLU A 47 2.66 2.11 1.53
CA GLU A 47 3.39 0.84 1.33
C GLU A 47 2.58 -0.37 1.84
N LEU A 48 2.06 -0.26 3.06
CA LEU A 48 1.25 -1.31 3.67
C LEU A 48 -0.07 -1.50 2.93
N PHE A 49 -0.70 -0.42 2.49
CA PHE A 49 -1.93 -0.45 1.71
C PHE A 49 -1.75 -1.22 0.40
N VAL A 50 -0.70 -0.93 -0.37
CA VAL A 50 -0.43 -1.62 -1.65
C VAL A 50 -0.19 -3.12 -1.41
N GLN A 51 0.60 -3.48 -0.38
CA GLN A 51 0.82 -4.88 -0.03
C GLN A 51 -0.47 -5.58 0.37
N HIS A 52 -1.29 -4.93 1.19
CA HIS A 52 -2.55 -5.48 1.68
C HIS A 52 -3.55 -5.67 0.53
N LEU A 53 -3.75 -4.66 -0.32
CA LEU A 53 -4.65 -4.75 -1.48
C LEU A 53 -4.21 -5.89 -2.42
N ALA A 54 -2.92 -5.97 -2.76
CA ALA A 54 -2.39 -6.99 -3.65
C ALA A 54 -2.57 -8.40 -3.07
N LEU A 55 -2.23 -8.60 -1.79
CA LEU A 55 -2.33 -9.91 -1.14
C LEU A 55 -3.79 -10.34 -0.97
N THR A 56 -4.67 -9.44 -0.54
CA THR A 56 -6.11 -9.72 -0.39
C THR A 56 -6.71 -10.08 -1.74
N SER A 57 -6.40 -9.31 -2.79
CA SER A 57 -6.92 -9.56 -4.14
C SER A 57 -6.40 -10.88 -4.71
N TYR A 58 -5.13 -11.20 -4.48
CA TYR A 58 -4.54 -12.45 -4.93
C TYR A 58 -5.15 -13.68 -4.23
N ASN A 59 -5.41 -13.57 -2.92
CA ASN A 59 -5.93 -14.67 -2.11
C ASN A 59 -7.41 -14.92 -2.31
N ASN A 60 -8.20 -13.87 -2.50
CA ASN A 60 -9.65 -13.95 -2.65
C ASN A 60 -10.07 -14.14 -4.12
N GLY A 61 -9.23 -13.69 -5.06
CA GLY A 61 -9.45 -13.88 -6.49
C GLY A 61 -8.96 -15.22 -7.04
N SER A 62 -8.83 -15.28 -8.36
CA SER A 62 -8.34 -16.48 -9.06
C SER A 62 -6.83 -16.69 -8.93
N GLY A 63 -6.11 -15.70 -8.39
CA GLY A 63 -4.65 -15.70 -8.30
C GLY A 63 -4.07 -16.88 -7.54
N LYS A 64 -4.74 -17.34 -6.47
CA LYS A 64 -4.29 -18.53 -5.72
C LYS A 64 -4.28 -19.82 -6.56
N GLN A 65 -5.15 -19.94 -7.55
CA GLN A 65 -5.24 -21.09 -8.44
C GLN A 65 -4.32 -20.94 -9.65
N ASN A 66 -4.21 -19.72 -10.18
CA ASN A 66 -3.61 -19.45 -11.49
C ASN A 66 -2.19 -18.88 -11.38
N GLY A 67 -1.71 -18.59 -10.17
CA GLY A 67 -0.40 -17.99 -9.89
C GLY A 67 -0.26 -16.53 -10.37
N THR A 68 -1.36 -15.88 -10.77
CA THR A 68 -1.35 -14.57 -11.43
C THR A 68 -2.37 -13.64 -10.81
N LEU A 69 -2.00 -12.40 -10.50
CA LEU A 69 -2.92 -11.36 -10.07
C LEU A 69 -3.43 -10.56 -11.28
N ALA A 70 -4.74 -10.64 -11.57
CA ALA A 70 -5.37 -9.88 -12.64
C ALA A 70 -6.06 -8.62 -12.12
N TYR A 71 -6.36 -7.68 -13.03
CA TYR A 71 -7.10 -6.46 -12.69
C TYR A 71 -8.50 -6.77 -12.14
N SER A 72 -9.18 -7.78 -12.67
CA SER A 72 -10.49 -8.21 -12.17
C SER A 72 -10.46 -8.64 -10.71
N ASP A 73 -9.36 -9.26 -10.24
CA ASP A 73 -9.22 -9.65 -8.84
C ASP A 73 -9.14 -8.41 -7.93
N LEU A 74 -8.44 -7.36 -8.37
CA LEU A 74 -8.35 -6.07 -7.67
C LEU A 74 -9.71 -5.35 -7.65
N ALA A 75 -10.39 -5.30 -8.78
CA ALA A 75 -11.70 -4.65 -8.91
C ALA A 75 -12.74 -5.31 -8.00
N ASN A 76 -12.85 -6.64 -8.03
CA ASN A 76 -13.77 -7.38 -7.17
C ASN A 76 -13.45 -7.15 -5.68
N THR A 77 -12.17 -7.13 -5.32
CA THR A 77 -11.76 -6.87 -3.94
C THR A 77 -12.13 -5.48 -3.46
N ALA A 78 -12.07 -4.47 -4.34
CA ALA A 78 -12.51 -3.11 -4.02
C ALA A 78 -14.02 -3.02 -3.80
N GLU A 79 -14.81 -3.77 -4.58
CA GLU A 79 -16.29 -3.80 -4.46
C GLU A 79 -16.77 -4.58 -3.23
N GLU A 80 -16.12 -5.70 -2.90
CA GLU A 80 -16.58 -6.61 -1.83
C GLU A 80 -16.13 -6.17 -0.42
N SER A 81 -15.11 -5.32 -0.32
CA SER A 81 -14.49 -4.96 0.96
C SER A 81 -14.82 -3.54 1.38
N GLU A 82 -15.49 -3.39 2.53
CA GLU A 82 -15.84 -2.07 3.10
C GLU A 82 -14.61 -1.17 3.26
N VAL A 83 -13.46 -1.72 3.65
CA VAL A 83 -12.21 -0.95 3.85
C VAL A 83 -11.63 -0.40 2.54
N PHE A 84 -12.07 -0.89 1.38
CA PHE A 84 -11.61 -0.47 0.06
C PHE A 84 -12.65 0.33 -0.74
N GLN A 85 -13.82 0.64 -0.18
CA GLN A 85 -14.88 1.39 -0.87
C GLN A 85 -14.46 2.77 -1.38
N PHE A 86 -13.39 3.36 -0.85
CA PHE A 86 -12.85 4.62 -1.38
C PHE A 86 -12.18 4.47 -2.77
N LEU A 87 -12.07 3.24 -3.29
CA LEU A 87 -11.50 2.90 -4.60
C LEU A 87 -12.56 2.65 -5.69
N THR A 88 -13.84 2.58 -5.32
CA THR A 88 -14.97 2.33 -6.23
C THR A 88 -15.68 3.63 -6.54
#